data_AF-A0A1M3E6E2-F1
#
_entry.id   AF-A0A1M3E6E2-F1
#
_cell.length_a   1.000
_cell.length_b   1.000
_cell.length_c   1.000
_cell.angle_alpha   90.00
_cell.angle_beta   90.00
_cell.angle_gamma   90.00
#
_symmetry.space_group_name_H-M   'P 1'
#
loop_
_entity.id
_entity.type
_entity.pdbx_description
1 polymer ?
#
loop_
_entity_poly.entity_id
_entity_poly.type
_entity_poly.pdbx_seq_one_letter_code
_entity_poly.pdbx_strand_id
1 'polypeptide(L)'
;MTPEQIEMYNKAAELGTIPDDMNPIFLFSITHSHLLLRIVADEIDVVALAKRELENRGYDIPKVKTKSSLPLVKKTAVKKTATKKGKTL
;
A
#
# COMPACT_ATOMS: atom_id res chain seq x y z
N MET A 1 -0.16 -4.14 14.42
CA MET A 1 -1.07 -3.89 15.55
C MET A 1 -0.86 -5.01 16.55
N THR A 2 -0.85 -4.73 17.85
CA THR A 2 -0.76 -5.77 18.89
C THR A 2 -2.14 -6.32 19.25
N PRO A 3 -2.26 -7.50 19.86
CA PRO A 3 -3.54 -8.04 20.32
C PRO A 3 -4.29 -7.08 21.26
N GLU A 4 -3.58 -6.39 22.15
CA GLU A 4 -4.17 -5.44 23.09
C GLU A 4 -4.77 -4.22 22.37
N GLN A 5 -4.12 -3.75 21.31
CA GLN A 5 -4.66 -2.68 20.47
C GLN A 5 -5.94 -3.12 19.74
N ILE A 6 -5.99 -4.38 19.28
CA ILE A 6 -7.18 -4.92 18.62
C ILE A 6 -8.36 -4.96 19.62
N GLU A 7 -8.12 -5.48 20.82
CA GLU A 7 -9.15 -5.55 21.86
C GLU A 7 -9.66 -4.15 22.26
N MET A 8 -8.76 -3.18 22.37
CA MET A 8 -9.10 -1.78 22.66
C MET A 8 -10.06 -1.20 21.61
N TYR A 9 -9.77 -1.36 20.31
CA TYR A 9 -10.63 -0.84 19.24
C TYR A 9 -11.98 -1.57 19.18
N ASN A 10 -12.01 -2.89 19.42
CA ASN A 10 -13.26 -3.64 19.49
C ASN A 10 -14.13 -3.17 20.66
N LYS A 11 -13.56 -3.03 21.86
CA LYS A 11 -14.28 -2.49 23.03
C LYS A 11 -14.79 -1.08 22.80
N ALA A 12 -13.99 -0.21 22.19
CA ALA A 12 -14.40 1.15 21.86
C ALA A 12 -15.59 1.17 20.89
N ALA A 13 -15.61 0.27 19.90
CA ALA A 13 -16.72 0.12 18.96
C ALA A 13 -17.98 -0.43 19.64
N GLU A 14 -17.86 -1.46 20.49
CA GLU A 14 -18.97 -2.03 21.27
C GLU A 14 -19.63 -0.99 22.20
N LEU A 15 -18.80 -0.12 22.80
CA LEU A 15 -19.28 0.97 23.66
C LEU A 15 -19.76 2.20 22.88
N GLY A 16 -19.59 2.23 21.55
CA GLY A 16 -19.94 3.38 20.70
C GLY A 16 -19.10 4.62 20.98
N THR A 17 -17.89 4.48 21.53
CA THR A 17 -17.01 5.59 21.90
C THR A 17 -16.06 6.02 20.78
N ILE A 18 -16.00 5.23 19.70
CA ILE A 18 -15.26 5.57 18.48
C ILE A 18 -16.18 5.47 17.26
N PRO A 19 -16.19 6.48 16.37
CA PRO A 19 -16.85 6.37 15.07
C PRO A 19 -16.24 5.29 14.18
N ASP A 20 -17.06 4.68 13.31
CA ASP A 20 -16.65 3.62 12.39
C ASP A 20 -15.52 4.06 11.44
N ASP A 21 -15.56 5.31 10.96
CA ASP A 21 -14.55 5.89 10.07
C ASP A 21 -13.21 6.19 10.77
N MET A 22 -13.18 6.10 12.10
CA MET A 22 -11.97 6.21 12.93
C MET A 22 -11.52 4.85 13.48
N ASN A 23 -12.27 3.77 13.24
CA ASN A 23 -11.91 2.43 13.70
C ASN A 23 -11.14 1.67 12.60
N PRO A 24 -9.82 1.42 12.78
CA PRO A 24 -9.03 0.71 11.78
C PRO A 24 -9.51 -0.73 11.56
N ILE A 25 -10.09 -1.39 12.57
CA ILE A 25 -10.60 -2.76 12.42
C ILE A 25 -11.81 -2.75 11.47
N PHE A 26 -12.71 -1.78 11.63
CA PHE A 26 -13.86 -1.65 10.76
C PHE A 26 -13.46 -1.27 9.33
N LEU A 27 -12.57 -0.30 9.16
CA LEU A 27 -12.07 0.10 7.84
C LEU A 27 -11.46 -1.09 7.07
N PHE A 28 -10.71 -1.94 7.75
CA PHE A 28 -10.12 -3.12 7.13
C PHE A 28 -11.12 -4.28 6.95
N SER A 29 -12.17 -4.38 7.78
CA SER A 29 -13.20 -5.42 7.62
C SER A 29 -14.07 -5.19 6.38
N ILE A 30 -14.29 -3.94 5.99
CA ILE A 30 -15.00 -3.57 4.76
C ILE A 30 -14.08 -3.48 3.53
N THR A 31 -12.76 -3.61 3.71
CA THR A 31 -11.80 -3.59 2.61
C THR A 31 -11.81 -4.92 1.87
N HIS A 32 -11.85 -4.86 0.53
CA HIS A 32 -11.90 -6.04 -0.32
C HIS A 32 -10.69 -6.98 -0.11
N SER A 33 -10.91 -8.28 0.08
CA SER A 33 -9.88 -9.26 0.42
C SER A 33 -8.69 -9.29 -0.55
N HIS A 34 -8.94 -9.08 -1.84
CA HIS A 34 -7.86 -8.96 -2.84
C HIS A 34 -6.86 -7.82 -2.52
N LEU A 35 -7.33 -6.67 -2.02
CA LEU A 35 -6.45 -5.59 -1.60
C LEU A 35 -5.67 -5.97 -0.34
N LEU A 36 -6.34 -6.62 0.62
CA LEU A 36 -5.69 -7.11 1.84
C LEU A 36 -4.56 -8.11 1.52
N LEU A 37 -4.79 -9.04 0.60
CA LEU A 37 -3.76 -9.98 0.14
C LEU A 37 -2.55 -9.27 -0.48
N ARG A 38 -2.79 -8.24 -1.30
CA ARG A 38 -1.72 -7.46 -1.93
C ARG A 38 -0.94 -6.61 -0.93
N ILE A 39 -1.58 -6.11 0.13
CA ILE A 39 -0.92 -5.45 1.25
C ILE A 39 -0.02 -6.43 2.01
N VAL A 40 -0.54 -7.63 2.33
CA VAL A 40 0.24 -8.68 3.02
C VAL A 40 1.42 -9.17 2.18
N ALA A 41 1.27 -9.20 0.85
CA ALA A 41 2.33 -9.56 -0.10
C ALA A 41 3.35 -8.43 -0.37
N ASP A 42 3.26 -7.29 0.33
CA ASP A 42 4.12 -6.11 0.12
C ASP A 42 4.04 -5.53 -1.30
N GLU A 43 2.97 -5.81 -2.05
CA GLU A 43 2.72 -5.23 -3.38
C GLU A 43 2.13 -3.80 -3.32
N ILE A 44 1.55 -3.46 -2.17
CA ILE A 44 0.95 -2.15 -1.90
C ILE A 44 1.63 -1.56 -0.66
N ASP A 45 2.42 -0.51 -0.85
CA ASP A 45 2.92 0.30 0.26
C ASP A 45 1.79 1.16 0.83
N VAL A 46 1.15 0.64 1.89
CA VAL A 46 0.06 1.31 2.59
C VAL A 46 0.46 2.65 3.20
N VAL A 47 1.74 2.82 3.56
CA VAL A 47 2.25 4.08 4.10
C VAL A 47 2.35 5.12 2.98
N ALA A 48 2.87 4.74 1.81
CA ALA A 48 2.88 5.62 0.64
C ALA A 48 1.45 6.00 0.20
N LEU A 49 0.51 5.07 0.25
CA LEU A 49 -0.89 5.35 -0.07
C LEU A 49 -1.52 6.34 0.93
N ALA A 50 -1.31 6.14 2.23
CA ALA A 50 -1.77 7.07 3.25
C ALA A 50 -1.16 8.47 3.07
N LYS A 51 0.13 8.54 2.69
CA LYS A 51 0.77 9.82 2.40
C LYS A 51 0.13 10.53 1.21
N ARG A 52 -0.04 9.84 0.09
CA ARG A 52 -0.71 10.40 -1.08
C ARG A 52 -2.11 10.93 -0.74
N GLU A 53 -2.85 10.21 0.09
CA GLU A 53 -4.19 10.62 0.49
C GLU A 53 -4.19 11.85 1.40
N LEU A 54 -3.24 11.95 2.32
CA LEU A 54 -3.04 13.14 3.16
C LEU A 54 -2.61 14.36 2.34
N GLU A 55 -1.72 14.18 1.36
CA GLU A 55 -1.33 15.22 0.41
C GLU A 55 -2.52 15.72 -0.41
N ASN A 56 -3.37 14.81 -0.92
CA ASN A 56 -4.60 15.17 -1.64
C ASN A 56 -5.57 15.98 -0.78
N ARG A 57 -5.54 15.78 0.54
CA ARG A 57 -6.36 16.51 1.51
C ARG A 57 -5.73 17.82 2.00
N GLY A 58 -4.53 18.16 1.49
CA GLY A 58 -3.84 19.41 1.82
C GLY A 58 -3.04 19.38 3.12
N TYR A 59 -2.74 18.20 3.68
CA TYR A 59 -1.89 18.07 4.85
C TYR A 59 -0.41 18.01 4.47
N ASP A 60 0.44 18.74 5.20
CA ASP A 60 1.90 18.60 5.11
C ASP A 60 2.35 17.42 5.96
N ILE A 61 3.06 16.48 5.34
CA ILE A 61 3.43 15.22 5.98
C ILE A 61 4.85 15.31 6.50
N PRO A 62 5.09 15.12 7.81
CA PRO A 62 6.42 15.12 8.35
C PRO A 62 7.29 14.06 7.66
N LYS A 63 8.49 14.45 7.20
CA LYS A 63 9.45 13.56 6.55
C LYS A 63 9.96 12.51 7.54
N VAL A 64 9.24 11.39 7.65
CA VAL A 64 9.69 10.23 8.43
C VAL A 64 10.88 9.60 7.70
N LYS A 65 12.03 9.49 8.38
CA LYS A 65 13.23 8.81 7.89
C LYS A 65 12.92 7.33 7.70
N THR A 66 12.55 6.93 6.49
CA THR A 66 12.40 5.52 6.13
C THR A 66 13.79 4.87 6.06
N LYS A 67 14.00 3.78 6.80
CA LYS A 67 15.08 2.84 6.45
C LYS A 67 14.64 2.17 5.16
N SER A 68 15.30 2.52 4.06
CA SER A 68 15.05 1.98 2.73
C SER A 68 15.36 0.48 2.67
N SER A 69 14.33 -0.34 2.54
CA SER A 69 14.36 -1.67 1.93
C SER A 69 13.12 -1.71 1.03
N LEU A 70 13.18 -1.66 -0.30
CA LEU A 70 13.98 -2.42 -1.24
C LEU A 70 14.12 -1.68 -2.59
N PRO A 71 15.04 -2.10 -3.47
CA PRO A 71 15.36 -1.39 -4.69
C PRO A 71 14.25 -1.49 -5.73
N LEU A 72 13.96 -0.33 -6.34
CA LEU A 72 13.24 -0.18 -7.61
C LEU A 72 13.62 -1.32 -8.57
N VAL A 73 12.66 -2.18 -8.91
CA VAL A 73 12.82 -3.12 -10.03
C VAL A 73 13.03 -2.27 -11.29
N LYS A 74 14.29 -2.14 -11.70
CA LYS A 74 14.66 -1.58 -13.01
C LYS A 74 13.98 -2.47 -14.04
N LYS A 75 12.94 -1.98 -14.70
CA LYS A 75 12.43 -2.58 -15.93
C LYS A 75 13.57 -2.51 -16.96
N THR A 76 14.27 -3.63 -17.13
CA THR A 76 15.29 -3.81 -18.15
C THR A 76 14.67 -3.68 -19.53
N ALA A 77 15.30 -2.86 -20.37
CA ALA A 77 14.93 -2.61 -21.74
C ALA A 77 14.98 -3.90 -22.58
N VAL A 78 13.87 -4.25 -23.22
CA VAL A 78 13.86 -5.27 -24.29
C VAL A 78 14.24 -4.57 -25.59
N LYS A 79 15.53 -4.64 -25.97
CA LYS A 79 16.00 -4.37 -27.34
C LYS A 79 15.42 -5.46 -28.25
N LYS A 80 14.42 -5.13 -29.07
CA LYS A 80 14.03 -5.98 -30.21
C LYS A 80 15.10 -5.83 -31.30
N THR A 81 15.88 -6.88 -31.53
CA THR A 81 16.76 -7.05 -32.69
C THR A 81 15.91 -7.52 -33.88
N ALA A 82 15.78 -6.67 -34.91
CA ALA A 82 15.16 -7.04 -36.17
C ALA A 82 16.23 -7.44 -37.20
N THR A 83 16.19 -8.72 -37.52
CA THR A 83 16.72 -9.52 -38.63
C THR A 83 17.14 -8.77 -39.90
N LYS A 84 18.41 -8.89 -40.31
CA LYS A 84 18.86 -8.64 -41.69
C LYS A 84 19.03 -10.00 -42.39
N LYS A 85 18.10 -10.35 -43.29
CA LYS A 85 18.28 -11.42 -44.29
C LYS A 85 17.95 -10.84 -45.65
N GLY A 86 18.97 -10.73 -46.51
CA GLY A 86 18.84 -10.30 -47.89
C GLY A 86 20.15 -10.51 -48.62
N LYS A 87 20.34 -11.69 -49.21
CA LYS A 87 21.35 -11.97 -50.24
C LYS A 87 20.82 -13.07 -51.17
N THR A 88 20.37 -12.63 -52.34
CA THR A 88 19.95 -13.35 -53.57
C THR A 88 19.73 -12.22 -54.58
N LEU A 89 20.28 -12.17 -55.79
CA LEU A 89 21.01 -13.07 -56.67
C LEU A 89 22.12 -12.25 -57.36
#